data_AF-A0AA96WIS6-F1
#
_entry.id   AF-A0AA96WIS6-F1
#
_cell.length_a   1.000
_cell.length_b   1.000
_cell.length_c   1.000
_cell.angle_alpha   90.00
_cell.angle_beta   90.00
_cell.angle_gamma   90.00
#
_symmetry.space_group_name_H-M   'P 1'
#
loop_
_entity.id
_entity.type
_entity.pdbx_description
1 polymer ?
#
loop_
_entity_poly.entity_id
_entity_poly.type
_entity_poly.pdbx_seq_one_letter_code
_entity_poly.pdbx_strand_id
1 'polypeptide(L)'
;MSELTLSIFDSNTLLPHRAGIAGLALALSVMNPSNAPLQWQVTEDAVTLAWEGSDLEAVQWLLQQTYRAEQGYLEVPALKLDEQGRYIFTEGVMATFLQHSKQRNREKQTVPLTFLIEEDKPEIRIDYRPVIDCYYTRDVKEAFNSKGAFKSEIPLKGHHLPGLVECFVNGAYMESPTGFLALLFLPLACGYYQLPGYRSALVIPEVRNLKQWVNLRRRMPGRTYRSFRSSSAGESALHFLLQEKLVEDSQLFRVDYCEVYQLGSQPWDGNQSYLKQVVHRVQVSDQVLGLYEIASRLLPPRVKLRQDGNGTWLAESKVLAWISDNLIANQAWYSGFFEFRKATPIYPEDRRGLIVMTEHLTPDEQVLFDAVQGAFSAYLRDQIQQANRQGRPLDYGQVTDKVIYRLQRPSTQQEFATALVDFLSQFRSKAARASGPQIFWWLHQEANWRKARDLTLLAIATYKGKSKEEEIVIEQELTEQPIEETANVL
;
A
#
# COMPACT_ATOMS: atom_id res chain seq x y z
N MET A 1 7.93 0.03 -44.04
CA MET A 1 7.40 -0.96 -43.10
C MET A 1 8.16 -0.78 -41.80
N SER A 2 7.47 -0.44 -40.73
CA SER A 2 8.03 -0.31 -39.38
C SER A 2 7.63 -1.55 -38.59
N GLU A 3 8.56 -2.12 -37.84
CA GLU A 3 8.34 -3.26 -36.96
C GLU A 3 9.03 -3.01 -35.63
N LEU A 4 8.30 -3.21 -34.53
CA LEU A 4 8.81 -3.09 -33.17
C LEU A 4 8.48 -4.34 -32.37
N THR A 5 9.48 -4.91 -31.70
CA THR A 5 9.30 -5.99 -30.73
C THR A 5 9.65 -5.48 -29.34
N LEU A 6 8.69 -5.58 -28.42
CA LEU A 6 8.84 -5.19 -27.03
C LEU A 6 8.81 -6.45 -26.16
N SER A 7 9.95 -6.83 -25.59
CA SER A 7 10.06 -8.01 -24.71
C SER A 7 10.19 -7.60 -23.25
N ILE A 8 9.49 -8.32 -22.35
CA ILE A 8 9.65 -8.14 -20.90
C ILE A 8 10.96 -8.69 -20.35
N PHE A 9 11.72 -9.45 -21.17
CA PHE A 9 13.02 -10.01 -20.81
C PHE A 9 14.20 -9.29 -21.47
N ASP A 10 13.95 -8.19 -22.20
CA ASP A 10 15.02 -7.36 -22.73
C ASP A 10 15.85 -6.77 -21.58
N SER A 11 17.17 -6.98 -21.63
CA SER A 11 18.11 -6.53 -20.61
C SER A 11 18.16 -5.01 -20.43
N ASN A 12 17.70 -4.24 -21.42
CA ASN A 12 17.65 -2.79 -21.38
C ASN A 12 16.33 -2.25 -20.81
N THR A 13 15.39 -3.13 -20.44
CA THR A 13 14.11 -2.72 -19.84
C THR A 13 14.17 -2.71 -18.31
N LEU A 14 13.69 -1.62 -17.73
CA LEU A 14 13.42 -1.53 -16.30
C LEU A 14 12.01 -2.06 -15.98
N LEU A 15 11.72 -2.26 -14.70
CA LEU A 15 10.40 -2.72 -14.26
C LEU A 15 9.23 -1.89 -14.83
N PRO A 16 9.29 -0.54 -14.86
CA PRO A 16 8.24 0.26 -15.49
C PRO A 16 8.03 -0.04 -16.97
N HIS A 17 9.08 -0.34 -17.73
CA HIS A 17 8.93 -0.72 -19.13
C HIS A 17 8.25 -2.08 -19.26
N ARG A 18 8.65 -3.06 -18.46
CA ARG A 18 8.03 -4.41 -18.47
C ARG A 18 6.55 -4.35 -18.11
N ALA A 19 6.19 -3.58 -17.09
CA ALA A 19 4.80 -3.30 -16.73
C ALA A 19 4.07 -2.56 -17.86
N GLY A 20 4.73 -1.60 -18.52
CA GLY A 20 4.21 -0.91 -19.70
C GLY A 20 3.90 -1.82 -20.87
N ILE A 21 4.79 -2.78 -21.19
CA ILE A 21 4.55 -3.81 -22.21
C ILE A 21 3.32 -4.66 -21.84
N ALA A 22 3.16 -4.98 -20.55
CA ALA A 22 1.97 -5.68 -20.06
C ALA A 22 0.69 -4.86 -20.19
N GLY A 23 0.76 -3.54 -19.96
CA GLY A 23 -0.33 -2.60 -20.23
C GLY A 23 -0.69 -2.53 -21.72
N LEU A 24 0.32 -2.53 -22.61
CA LEU A 24 0.11 -2.56 -24.06
C LEU A 24 -0.57 -3.86 -24.49
N ALA A 25 -0.11 -5.01 -24.00
CA ALA A 25 -0.74 -6.31 -24.26
C ALA A 25 -2.22 -6.31 -23.82
N LEU A 26 -2.53 -5.69 -22.68
CA LEU A 26 -3.90 -5.55 -22.19
C LEU A 26 -4.75 -4.67 -23.09
N ALA A 27 -4.23 -3.51 -23.51
CA ALA A 27 -4.92 -2.63 -24.45
C ALA A 27 -5.26 -3.33 -25.76
N LEU A 28 -4.28 -4.03 -26.37
CA LEU A 28 -4.46 -4.76 -27.62
C LEU A 28 -5.49 -5.89 -27.52
N SER A 29 -5.68 -6.47 -26.33
CA SER A 29 -6.57 -7.62 -26.11
C SER A 29 -8.06 -7.34 -26.35
N VAL A 30 -8.45 -6.06 -26.39
CA VAL A 30 -9.84 -5.63 -26.63
C VAL A 30 -10.02 -4.86 -27.93
N MET A 31 -8.94 -4.61 -28.67
CA MET A 31 -8.99 -3.92 -29.96
C MET A 31 -9.44 -4.87 -31.08
N ASN A 32 -10.16 -4.33 -32.06
CA ASN A 32 -10.57 -5.09 -33.23
C ASN A 32 -9.49 -5.02 -34.33
N PRO A 33 -8.85 -6.13 -34.72
CA PRO A 33 -7.80 -6.14 -35.72
C PRO A 33 -8.28 -5.74 -37.13
N SER A 34 -9.56 -5.98 -37.46
CA SER A 34 -10.05 -5.86 -38.84
C SER A 34 -10.00 -4.44 -39.43
N ASN A 35 -9.97 -3.41 -38.58
CA ASN A 35 -9.96 -2.01 -38.98
C ASN A 35 -8.70 -1.26 -38.49
N ALA A 36 -7.67 -1.99 -38.05
CA ALA A 36 -6.48 -1.39 -37.48
C ALA A 36 -5.45 -1.01 -38.57
N PRO A 37 -4.76 0.13 -38.44
CA PRO A 37 -3.65 0.51 -39.32
C PRO A 37 -2.35 -0.25 -39.01
N LEU A 38 -2.37 -1.17 -38.04
CA LEU A 38 -1.24 -2.00 -37.64
C LEU A 38 -1.68 -3.43 -37.37
N GLN A 39 -0.71 -4.34 -37.45
CA GLN A 39 -0.83 -5.73 -37.03
C GLN A 39 -0.07 -5.93 -35.73
N TRP A 40 -0.54 -6.87 -34.91
CA TRP A 40 0.16 -7.21 -33.67
C TRP A 40 0.10 -8.70 -33.36
N GLN A 41 1.12 -9.14 -32.62
CA GLN A 41 1.19 -10.47 -32.03
C GLN A 41 1.59 -10.33 -30.57
N VAL A 42 0.87 -11.03 -29.68
CA VAL A 42 1.18 -11.09 -28.24
C VAL A 42 1.58 -12.53 -27.89
N THR A 43 2.83 -12.72 -27.51
CA THR A 43 3.35 -13.98 -26.92
C THR A 43 3.27 -13.90 -25.40
N GLU A 44 3.86 -14.88 -24.71
CA GLU A 44 3.93 -14.86 -23.24
C GLU A 44 4.89 -13.79 -22.72
N ASP A 45 5.82 -13.35 -23.54
CA ASP A 45 6.99 -12.54 -23.15
C ASP A 45 7.23 -11.32 -24.03
N ALA A 46 6.53 -11.19 -25.15
CA ALA A 46 6.70 -10.08 -26.07
C ALA A 46 5.41 -9.62 -26.75
N VAL A 47 5.42 -8.35 -27.15
CA VAL A 47 4.46 -7.76 -28.09
C VAL A 47 5.23 -7.35 -29.33
N THR A 48 4.84 -7.89 -30.49
CA THR A 48 5.35 -7.45 -31.80
C THR A 48 4.27 -6.63 -32.49
N LEU A 49 4.65 -5.46 -32.99
CA LEU A 49 3.80 -4.55 -33.73
C LEU A 49 4.41 -4.30 -35.11
N ALA A 50 3.59 -4.31 -36.16
CA ALA A 50 4.04 -4.03 -37.53
C ALA A 50 3.02 -3.14 -38.26
N TRP A 51 3.49 -2.12 -38.97
CA TRP A 51 2.64 -1.23 -39.77
C TRP A 51 3.35 -0.66 -41.00
N GLU A 52 2.55 -0.12 -41.90
CA GLU A 52 3.01 0.67 -43.04
C GLU A 52 2.67 2.14 -42.84
N GLY A 53 3.50 3.03 -43.39
CA GLY A 53 3.29 4.48 -43.30
C GLY A 53 3.92 5.11 -42.06
N SER A 54 3.19 6.04 -41.44
CA SER A 54 3.67 6.96 -40.40
C SER A 54 3.62 6.33 -39.00
N ASP A 55 4.75 6.34 -38.29
CA ASP A 55 4.81 5.87 -36.89
C ASP A 55 3.91 6.71 -35.98
N LEU A 56 3.83 8.03 -36.23
CA LEU A 56 2.97 8.94 -35.50
C LEU A 56 1.49 8.53 -35.61
N GLU A 57 1.03 8.21 -36.82
CA GLU A 57 -0.37 7.84 -37.06
C GLU A 57 -0.71 6.50 -36.39
N ALA A 58 0.19 5.52 -36.49
CA ALA A 58 0.02 4.22 -35.84
C ALA A 58 -0.07 4.34 -34.31
N VAL A 59 0.82 5.13 -33.70
CA VAL A 59 0.84 5.33 -32.24
C VAL A 59 -0.34 6.18 -31.77
N GLN A 60 -0.71 7.24 -32.51
CA GLN A 60 -1.89 8.03 -32.20
C GLN A 60 -3.16 7.18 -32.25
N TRP A 61 -3.30 6.31 -33.26
CA TRP A 61 -4.41 5.38 -33.34
C TRP A 61 -4.44 4.45 -32.12
N LEU A 62 -3.31 3.87 -31.72
CA LEU A 62 -3.22 3.02 -30.53
C LEU A 62 -3.67 3.75 -29.25
N LEU A 63 -3.22 5.00 -29.06
CA LEU A 63 -3.60 5.80 -27.90
C LEU A 63 -5.09 6.13 -27.90
N GLN A 64 -5.67 6.50 -29.05
CA GLN A 64 -7.10 6.79 -29.18
C GLN A 64 -7.98 5.56 -28.93
N GLN A 65 -7.51 4.37 -29.27
CA GLN A 65 -8.21 3.13 -28.94
C GLN A 65 -8.11 2.77 -27.46
N THR A 66 -7.04 3.21 -26.80
CA THR A 66 -6.72 2.84 -25.40
C THR A 66 -7.33 3.79 -24.38
N TYR A 67 -7.18 5.10 -24.61
CA TYR A 67 -7.56 6.15 -23.68
C TYR A 67 -8.63 7.04 -24.29
N ARG A 68 -9.70 7.29 -23.53
CA ARG A 68 -10.79 8.18 -23.93
C ARG A 68 -11.11 9.15 -22.80
N ALA A 69 -11.39 10.40 -23.13
CA ALA A 69 -11.99 11.33 -22.18
C ALA A 69 -13.51 11.23 -22.35
N GLU A 70 -14.19 10.54 -21.45
CA GLU A 70 -15.62 10.24 -21.57
C GLU A 70 -16.32 10.45 -20.22
N GLN A 71 -17.48 11.12 -20.26
CA GLN A 71 -18.29 11.42 -19.06
C GLN A 71 -17.51 12.09 -17.91
N GLY A 72 -16.46 12.85 -18.24
CA GLY A 72 -15.64 13.50 -17.23
C GLY A 72 -14.59 12.60 -16.58
N TYR A 73 -14.31 11.41 -17.12
CA TYR A 73 -13.29 10.48 -16.61
C TYR A 73 -12.25 10.15 -17.70
N LEU A 74 -11.10 9.63 -17.27
CA LEU A 74 -10.16 8.95 -18.16
C LEU A 74 -10.60 7.48 -18.28
N GLU A 75 -11.26 7.17 -19.37
CA GLU A 75 -11.81 5.85 -19.66
C GLU A 75 -10.79 4.98 -20.39
N VAL A 76 -10.66 3.73 -19.95
CA VAL A 76 -9.82 2.71 -20.58
C VAL A 76 -10.65 1.43 -20.77
N PRO A 77 -11.20 1.19 -21.97
CA PRO A 77 -12.11 0.08 -22.22
C PRO A 77 -11.54 -1.31 -21.86
N ALA A 78 -10.22 -1.47 -21.95
CA ALA A 78 -9.53 -2.71 -21.62
C ALA A 78 -9.66 -3.12 -20.14
N LEU A 79 -9.88 -2.16 -19.25
CA LEU A 79 -9.99 -2.38 -17.81
C LEU A 79 -11.42 -2.68 -17.33
N LYS A 80 -12.44 -2.43 -18.17
CA LYS A 80 -13.87 -2.67 -17.85
C LYS A 80 -14.27 -2.13 -16.47
N LEU A 81 -13.89 -0.89 -16.19
CA LEU A 81 -14.09 -0.30 -14.87
C LEU A 81 -15.56 0.06 -14.65
N ASP A 82 -16.04 -0.22 -13.44
CA ASP A 82 -17.31 0.31 -12.93
C ASP A 82 -17.17 1.80 -12.58
N GLU A 83 -18.24 2.43 -12.08
CA GLU A 83 -18.23 3.87 -11.77
C GLU A 83 -17.14 4.25 -10.75
N GLN A 84 -16.99 3.48 -9.67
CA GLN A 84 -15.95 3.73 -8.68
C GLN A 84 -14.55 3.47 -9.25
N GLY A 85 -14.38 2.39 -10.02
CA GLY A 85 -13.13 2.07 -10.71
C GLY A 85 -12.69 3.18 -11.66
N ARG A 86 -13.60 3.77 -12.43
CA ARG A 86 -13.32 4.91 -13.33
C ARG A 86 -12.81 6.12 -12.56
N TYR A 87 -13.44 6.43 -11.42
CA TYR A 87 -12.96 7.48 -10.53
C TYR A 87 -11.55 7.18 -9.99
N ILE A 88 -11.33 5.98 -9.47
CA ILE A 88 -10.06 5.53 -8.87
C ILE A 88 -8.92 5.58 -9.90
N PHE A 89 -9.14 5.02 -11.08
CA PHE A 89 -8.16 5.03 -12.15
C PHE A 89 -7.85 6.46 -12.59
N THR A 90 -8.89 7.28 -12.80
CA THR A 90 -8.73 8.67 -13.20
C THR A 90 -7.92 9.45 -12.17
N GLU A 91 -8.33 9.46 -10.90
CA GLU A 91 -7.61 10.19 -9.85
C GLU A 91 -6.22 9.61 -9.60
N GLY A 92 -6.06 8.29 -9.68
CA GLY A 92 -4.78 7.60 -9.58
C GLY A 92 -3.78 8.08 -10.63
N VAL A 93 -4.15 8.03 -11.92
CA VAL A 93 -3.31 8.50 -13.03
C VAL A 93 -2.99 9.99 -12.87
N MET A 94 -3.96 10.78 -12.42
CA MET A 94 -3.79 12.22 -12.29
C MET A 94 -2.86 12.57 -11.13
N ALA A 95 -3.00 11.90 -9.99
CA ALA A 95 -2.16 12.13 -8.83
C ALA A 95 -0.73 11.57 -8.98
N THR A 96 -0.49 10.69 -9.95
CA THR A 96 0.80 10.02 -10.16
C THR A 96 1.51 10.44 -11.45
N PHE A 97 0.94 10.17 -12.63
CA PHE A 97 1.54 10.49 -13.92
C PHE A 97 1.32 11.95 -14.32
N LEU A 98 0.09 12.46 -14.15
CA LEU A 98 -0.31 13.74 -14.74
C LEU A 98 -0.35 14.88 -13.73
N GLN A 99 0.61 14.92 -12.80
CA GLN A 99 0.62 15.80 -11.63
C GLN A 99 0.62 17.30 -11.98
N HIS A 100 1.24 17.67 -13.11
CA HIS A 100 1.34 19.05 -13.53
C HIS A 100 0.11 19.48 -14.33
N SER A 101 -0.45 20.66 -14.04
CA SER A 101 -1.66 21.17 -14.70
C SER A 101 -1.57 21.20 -16.22
N LYS A 102 -0.42 21.55 -16.82
CA LYS A 102 -0.22 21.49 -18.28
C LYS A 102 -0.49 20.12 -18.93
N GLN A 103 -0.43 19.03 -18.17
CA GLN A 103 -0.62 17.66 -18.66
C GLN A 103 -2.11 17.24 -18.67
N ARG A 104 -3.01 18.06 -18.11
CA ARG A 104 -4.43 17.71 -17.96
C ARG A 104 -5.32 18.96 -17.95
N ASN A 105 -6.48 18.87 -18.57
CA ASN A 105 -7.52 19.88 -18.44
C ASN A 105 -8.68 19.29 -17.66
N ARG A 106 -9.18 20.07 -16.69
CA ARG A 106 -10.33 19.70 -15.87
C ARG A 106 -11.34 20.83 -15.84
N GLU A 107 -12.59 20.47 -15.64
CA GLU A 107 -13.67 21.42 -15.40
C GLU A 107 -13.36 22.30 -14.19
N LYS A 108 -13.83 23.56 -14.25
CA LYS A 108 -13.67 24.50 -13.14
C LYS A 108 -14.61 24.19 -11.99
N GLN A 109 -15.80 23.70 -12.32
CA GLN A 109 -16.83 23.34 -11.35
C GLN A 109 -16.62 21.90 -10.86
N THR A 110 -16.85 21.70 -9.56
CA THR A 110 -16.81 20.38 -8.93
C THR A 110 -18.19 19.74 -8.94
N VAL A 111 -18.24 18.43 -9.16
CA VAL A 111 -19.43 17.60 -9.00
C VAL A 111 -19.26 16.77 -7.72
N PRO A 112 -20.26 16.73 -6.82
CA PRO A 112 -20.18 15.88 -5.64
C PRO A 112 -20.34 14.42 -6.04
N LEU A 113 -19.44 13.56 -5.57
CA LEU A 113 -19.59 12.10 -5.61
C LEU A 113 -19.79 11.59 -4.19
N THR A 114 -20.60 10.57 -4.01
CA THR A 114 -20.80 9.90 -2.73
C THR A 114 -20.47 8.42 -2.83
N PHE A 115 -19.86 7.89 -1.77
CA PHE A 115 -19.50 6.48 -1.67
C PHE A 115 -19.99 5.90 -0.36
N LEU A 116 -20.80 4.84 -0.46
CA LEU A 116 -21.14 3.99 0.67
C LEU A 116 -19.96 3.04 0.96
N ILE A 117 -19.48 3.03 2.19
CA ILE A 117 -18.28 2.28 2.61
C ILE A 117 -18.60 1.17 3.63
N GLU A 118 -19.67 1.36 4.41
CA GLU A 118 -20.23 0.42 5.40
C GLU A 118 -21.75 0.63 5.36
N GLU A 119 -22.54 -0.46 5.31
CA GLU A 119 -24.00 -0.40 5.11
C GLU A 119 -24.72 0.47 6.16
N ASP A 120 -24.20 0.52 7.39
CA ASP A 120 -24.79 1.26 8.52
C ASP A 120 -24.14 2.63 8.80
N LYS A 121 -23.27 3.12 7.91
CA LYS A 121 -22.60 4.42 8.12
C LYS A 121 -22.90 5.45 7.03
N PRO A 122 -22.82 6.75 7.36
CA PRO A 122 -23.07 7.79 6.36
C PRO A 122 -22.06 7.72 5.22
N GLU A 123 -22.54 8.00 4.01
CA GLU A 123 -21.72 8.03 2.80
C GLU A 123 -20.58 9.05 2.91
N ILE A 124 -19.46 8.74 2.27
CA ILE A 124 -18.35 9.68 2.10
C ILE A 124 -18.61 10.53 0.88
N ARG A 125 -18.74 11.85 1.10
CA ARG A 125 -18.85 12.84 0.02
C ARG A 125 -17.48 13.39 -0.36
N ILE A 126 -17.19 13.41 -1.65
CA ILE A 126 -16.01 14.06 -2.22
C ILE A 126 -16.42 15.05 -3.31
N ASP A 127 -15.60 16.07 -3.52
CA ASP A 127 -15.77 17.00 -4.62
C ASP A 127 -14.83 16.61 -5.77
N TYR A 128 -15.40 16.14 -6.87
CA TYR A 128 -14.67 15.69 -8.04
C TYR A 128 -14.64 16.77 -9.11
N ARG A 129 -13.49 16.93 -9.79
CA ARG A 129 -13.39 17.79 -10.99
C ARG A 129 -13.31 16.92 -12.23
N PRO A 130 -14.37 16.89 -13.07
CA PRO A 130 -14.38 16.17 -14.33
C PRO A 130 -13.17 16.47 -15.21
N VAL A 131 -12.64 15.44 -15.86
CA VAL A 131 -11.56 15.52 -16.83
C VAL A 131 -12.12 15.85 -18.21
N ILE A 132 -11.56 16.88 -18.84
CA ILE A 132 -11.90 17.28 -20.21
C ILE A 132 -10.99 16.57 -21.20
N ASP A 133 -9.68 16.63 -20.95
CA ASP A 133 -8.66 15.97 -21.75
C ASP A 133 -7.37 15.82 -20.93
N CYS A 134 -6.45 14.98 -21.41
CA CYS A 134 -5.13 14.85 -20.81
C CYS A 134 -4.05 14.44 -21.81
N TYR A 135 -2.81 14.33 -21.35
CA TYR A 135 -1.67 13.92 -22.18
C TYR A 135 -1.97 12.71 -23.08
N TYR A 136 -2.58 11.66 -22.53
CA TYR A 136 -2.87 10.42 -23.25
C TYR A 136 -3.98 10.53 -24.31
N THR A 137 -4.83 11.57 -24.23
CA THR A 137 -5.94 11.80 -25.17
C THR A 137 -5.63 12.93 -26.17
N ARG A 138 -4.43 13.51 -26.11
CA ARG A 138 -3.94 14.57 -27.01
C ARG A 138 -2.95 13.98 -28.03
N ASP A 139 -2.58 14.78 -29.02
CA ASP A 139 -1.50 14.43 -29.94
C ASP A 139 -0.14 14.34 -29.21
N VAL A 140 0.53 13.20 -29.32
CA VAL A 140 1.92 13.01 -28.85
C VAL A 140 2.88 13.35 -29.99
N LYS A 141 3.56 14.50 -29.91
CA LYS A 141 4.42 15.01 -30.99
C LYS A 141 5.90 14.96 -30.65
N GLU A 142 6.25 14.90 -29.37
CA GLU A 142 7.62 14.93 -28.87
C GLU A 142 8.50 13.77 -29.35
N ALA A 143 7.91 12.61 -29.58
CA ALA A 143 8.61 11.39 -29.97
C ALA A 143 8.91 11.28 -31.47
N PHE A 144 8.35 12.17 -32.30
CA PHE A 144 8.36 12.03 -33.75
C PHE A 144 9.06 13.20 -34.43
N ASN A 145 9.67 12.93 -35.59
CA ASN A 145 10.22 13.97 -36.46
C ASN A 145 9.13 14.59 -37.35
N SER A 146 9.50 15.59 -38.16
CA SER A 146 8.56 16.28 -39.06
C SER A 146 7.96 15.40 -40.15
N LYS A 147 8.53 14.20 -40.39
CA LYS A 147 8.02 13.20 -41.33
C LYS A 147 7.13 12.15 -40.64
N GLY A 148 6.86 12.28 -39.34
CA GLY A 148 6.05 11.33 -38.58
C GLY A 148 6.75 10.04 -38.19
N ALA A 149 8.05 9.91 -38.43
CA ALA A 149 8.83 8.75 -37.97
C ALA A 149 9.37 8.98 -36.56
N PHE A 150 9.56 7.90 -35.81
CA PHE A 150 10.16 7.96 -34.48
C PHE A 150 11.55 8.60 -34.50
N LYS A 151 11.85 9.37 -33.46
CA LYS A 151 13.23 9.75 -33.14
C LYS A 151 13.96 8.54 -32.58
N SER A 152 15.25 8.40 -32.89
CA SER A 152 16.09 7.34 -32.32
C SER A 152 16.25 7.46 -30.81
N GLU A 153 16.20 8.70 -30.30
CA GLU A 153 16.26 9.02 -28.89
C GLU A 153 15.12 9.98 -28.54
N ILE A 154 14.29 9.59 -27.57
CA ILE A 154 13.09 10.30 -27.17
C ILE A 154 13.26 10.79 -25.73
N PRO A 155 13.21 12.11 -25.46
CA PRO A 155 13.34 12.63 -24.12
C PRO A 155 12.12 12.28 -23.26
N LEU A 156 12.35 11.63 -22.13
CA LEU A 156 11.32 11.32 -21.15
C LEU A 156 11.07 12.49 -20.19
N LYS A 157 9.89 12.44 -19.58
CA LYS A 157 9.38 13.42 -18.61
C LYS A 157 8.64 12.68 -17.51
N GLY A 158 8.32 13.38 -16.41
CA GLY A 158 7.62 12.78 -15.26
C GLY A 158 6.28 12.10 -15.58
N HIS A 159 5.56 12.52 -16.62
CA HIS A 159 4.31 11.84 -17.04
C HIS A 159 4.53 10.55 -17.83
N HIS A 160 5.75 10.28 -18.30
CA HIS A 160 6.12 8.97 -18.86
C HIS A 160 6.57 8.02 -17.76
N LEU A 161 7.38 8.54 -16.83
CA LEU A 161 7.89 7.80 -15.69
C LEU A 161 7.77 8.64 -14.42
N PRO A 162 6.78 8.37 -13.55
CA PRO A 162 6.52 9.17 -12.37
C PRO A 162 7.73 9.30 -11.46
N GLY A 163 8.01 10.54 -11.05
CA GLY A 163 9.15 10.86 -10.21
C GLY A 163 10.49 10.97 -10.94
N LEU A 164 10.53 10.86 -12.27
CA LEU A 164 11.70 11.18 -13.07
C LEU A 164 11.98 12.69 -13.00
N VAL A 165 13.21 13.05 -12.60
CA VAL A 165 13.70 14.43 -12.54
C VAL A 165 14.80 14.59 -13.56
N GLU A 166 14.72 15.65 -14.37
CA GLU A 166 15.77 15.99 -15.32
C GLU A 166 17.07 16.36 -14.58
N CYS A 167 18.19 15.78 -15.02
CA CYS A 167 19.48 16.16 -14.48
C CYS A 167 19.94 17.43 -15.20
N PHE A 168 20.13 18.54 -14.48
CA PHE A 168 20.63 19.79 -15.09
C PHE A 168 21.97 19.63 -15.83
N VAL A 169 22.79 18.64 -15.45
CA VAL A 169 24.11 18.39 -16.06
C VAL A 169 24.02 17.48 -17.28
N ASN A 170 23.18 16.43 -17.21
CA ASN A 170 23.11 15.38 -18.24
C ASN A 170 21.91 15.51 -19.18
N GLY A 171 21.03 16.48 -18.95
CA GLY A 171 19.78 16.68 -19.69
C GLY A 171 18.71 15.65 -19.32
N ALA A 172 17.66 15.61 -20.16
CA ALA A 172 16.56 14.66 -20.03
C ALA A 172 17.04 13.22 -20.24
N TYR A 173 16.43 12.29 -19.51
CA TYR A 173 16.64 10.86 -19.76
C TYR A 173 16.10 10.52 -21.17
N MET A 174 16.90 9.85 -21.98
CA MET A 174 16.56 9.50 -23.35
C MET A 174 16.14 8.04 -23.43
N GLU A 175 15.13 7.75 -24.24
CA GLU A 175 14.57 6.43 -24.40
C GLU A 175 14.46 6.03 -25.88
N SER A 176 14.54 4.73 -26.12
CA SER A 176 14.29 4.13 -27.43
C SER A 176 12.80 4.21 -27.83
N PRO A 177 12.45 4.05 -29.12
CA PRO A 177 11.05 3.95 -29.56
C PRO A 177 10.25 2.87 -28.83
N THR A 178 10.83 1.68 -28.62
CA THR A 178 10.18 0.57 -27.90
C THR A 178 9.98 0.90 -26.42
N GLY A 179 10.99 1.46 -25.77
CA GLY A 179 10.89 1.86 -24.37
C GLY A 179 9.87 2.98 -24.15
N PHE A 180 9.86 3.99 -25.03
CA PHE A 180 8.89 5.08 -24.97
C PHE A 180 7.47 4.55 -25.16
N LEU A 181 7.27 3.70 -26.17
CA LEU A 181 5.98 3.09 -26.45
C LEU A 181 5.49 2.27 -25.25
N ALA A 182 6.34 1.47 -24.62
CA ALA A 182 5.98 0.74 -23.40
C ALA A 182 5.47 1.67 -22.30
N LEU A 183 6.18 2.78 -22.03
CA LEU A 183 5.84 3.72 -20.96
C LEU A 183 4.51 4.46 -21.19
N LEU A 184 4.05 4.62 -22.43
CA LEU A 184 2.72 5.17 -22.72
C LEU A 184 1.57 4.28 -22.19
N PHE A 185 1.82 2.98 -21.99
CA PHE A 185 0.83 2.01 -21.51
C PHE A 185 1.07 1.56 -20.07
N LEU A 186 2.15 2.04 -19.44
CA LEU A 186 2.43 1.80 -18.02
C LEU A 186 1.22 2.06 -17.11
N PRO A 187 0.40 3.12 -17.32
CA PRO A 187 -0.76 3.36 -16.47
C PRO A 187 -1.74 2.18 -16.35
N LEU A 188 -1.85 1.33 -17.37
CA LEU A 188 -2.78 0.21 -17.39
C LEU A 188 -2.34 -0.96 -16.50
N ALA A 189 -1.05 -1.06 -16.19
CA ALA A 189 -0.52 -2.15 -15.38
C ALA A 189 -0.43 -1.80 -13.89
N CYS A 190 -0.41 -0.52 -13.55
CA CYS A 190 -0.14 -0.06 -12.19
C CYS A 190 -1.35 -0.15 -11.25
N GLY A 191 -1.06 -0.34 -9.96
CA GLY A 191 -2.01 -0.10 -8.86
C GLY A 191 -1.90 1.34 -8.35
N TYR A 192 -3.04 1.96 -8.06
CA TYR A 192 -3.11 3.35 -7.58
C TYR A 192 -3.68 3.41 -6.17
N TYR A 193 -3.01 4.16 -5.30
CA TYR A 193 -3.44 4.36 -3.92
C TYR A 193 -3.24 5.82 -3.49
N GLN A 194 -4.22 6.36 -2.79
CA GLN A 194 -4.14 7.66 -2.14
C GLN A 194 -3.66 7.48 -0.70
N LEU A 195 -2.57 8.18 -0.36
CA LEU A 195 -1.92 8.13 0.95
C LEU A 195 -2.27 9.36 1.80
N PRO A 196 -2.10 9.28 3.14
CA PRO A 196 -2.24 10.45 4.02
C PRO A 196 -1.31 11.60 3.63
N GLY A 197 -1.80 12.83 3.79
CA GLY A 197 -1.01 14.05 3.58
C GLY A 197 -0.84 14.44 2.11
N TYR A 198 -1.87 14.23 1.28
CA TYR A 198 -1.86 14.54 -0.16
C TYR A 198 -0.74 13.83 -0.94
N ARG A 199 -0.40 12.62 -0.51
CA ARG A 199 0.57 11.76 -1.17
C ARG A 199 -0.14 10.68 -1.97
N SER A 200 0.60 10.04 -2.87
CA SER A 200 0.12 8.92 -3.68
C SER A 200 1.15 7.81 -3.72
N ALA A 201 0.68 6.58 -3.80
CA ALA A 201 1.48 5.41 -4.09
C ALA A 201 1.10 4.86 -5.46
N LEU A 202 2.12 4.69 -6.30
CA LEU A 202 2.03 4.00 -7.58
C LEU A 202 2.72 2.65 -7.44
N VAL A 203 1.96 1.56 -7.52
CA VAL A 203 2.48 0.19 -7.44
C VAL A 203 2.72 -0.31 -8.86
N ILE A 204 3.98 -0.61 -9.18
CA ILE A 204 4.43 -1.12 -10.47
C ILE A 204 4.74 -2.62 -10.30
N PRO A 205 3.95 -3.52 -10.90
CA PRO A 205 4.10 -4.97 -10.75
C PRO A 205 5.24 -5.54 -11.60
N GLU A 206 5.84 -6.63 -11.14
CA GLU A 206 6.64 -7.50 -12.01
C GLU A 206 5.76 -8.49 -12.76
N VAL A 207 5.62 -8.24 -14.06
CA VAL A 207 4.90 -9.14 -14.96
C VAL A 207 5.89 -10.11 -15.59
N ARG A 208 5.65 -11.42 -15.41
CA ARG A 208 6.48 -12.51 -15.97
C ARG A 208 5.81 -13.25 -17.12
N ASN A 209 4.51 -13.04 -17.35
CA ASN A 209 3.76 -13.62 -18.45
C ASN A 209 2.63 -12.69 -18.91
N LEU A 210 2.72 -12.18 -20.13
CA LEU A 210 1.79 -11.22 -20.71
C LEU A 210 0.38 -11.80 -20.90
N LYS A 211 0.27 -13.04 -21.39
CA LYS A 211 -1.04 -13.66 -21.64
C LYS A 211 -1.80 -13.88 -20.34
N GLN A 212 -1.11 -14.36 -19.32
CA GLN A 212 -1.71 -14.57 -18.01
C GLN A 212 -2.07 -13.25 -17.34
N TRP A 213 -1.21 -12.24 -17.45
CA TRP A 213 -1.51 -10.89 -17.00
C TRP A 213 -2.80 -10.34 -17.60
N VAL A 214 -2.95 -10.44 -18.92
CA VAL A 214 -4.16 -9.99 -19.63
C VAL A 214 -5.39 -10.76 -19.16
N ASN A 215 -5.29 -12.08 -19.02
CA ASN A 215 -6.40 -12.91 -18.54
C ASN A 215 -6.83 -12.54 -17.12
N LEU A 216 -5.87 -12.32 -16.21
CA LEU A 216 -6.13 -11.92 -14.83
C LEU A 216 -6.80 -10.55 -14.77
N ARG A 217 -6.23 -9.55 -15.45
CA ARG A 217 -6.73 -8.17 -15.43
C ARG A 217 -8.16 -8.04 -15.96
N ARG A 218 -8.53 -8.85 -16.97
CA ARG A 218 -9.89 -8.85 -17.53
C ARG A 218 -10.95 -9.47 -16.63
N ARG A 219 -10.54 -10.22 -15.59
CA ARG A 219 -11.42 -10.88 -14.62
C ARG A 219 -11.44 -10.20 -13.26
N MET A 220 -10.50 -9.29 -13.01
CA MET A 220 -10.42 -8.61 -11.73
C MET A 220 -11.69 -7.75 -11.53
N PRO A 221 -12.37 -7.86 -10.38
CA PRO A 221 -13.53 -7.03 -10.10
C PRO A 221 -13.15 -5.55 -10.01
N GLY A 222 -14.17 -4.69 -10.12
CA GLY A 222 -14.04 -3.27 -9.83
C GLY A 222 -13.46 -3.01 -8.44
N ARG A 223 -12.76 -1.88 -8.28
CA ARG A 223 -12.18 -1.47 -7.00
C ARG A 223 -13.14 -0.54 -6.28
N THR A 224 -13.27 -0.71 -4.97
CA THR A 224 -14.07 0.18 -4.13
C THR A 224 -13.26 1.40 -3.69
N TYR A 225 -13.93 2.50 -3.36
CA TYR A 225 -13.28 3.68 -2.79
C TYR A 225 -12.45 3.37 -1.54
N ARG A 226 -12.87 2.39 -0.72
CA ARG A 226 -12.12 1.88 0.42
C ARG A 226 -10.76 1.33 -0.01
N SER A 227 -10.70 0.53 -1.07
CA SER A 227 -9.46 -0.07 -1.59
C SER A 227 -8.51 0.91 -2.27
N PHE A 228 -8.98 2.10 -2.64
CA PHE A 228 -8.14 3.18 -3.16
C PHE A 228 -7.35 3.88 -2.05
N ARG A 229 -7.78 3.75 -0.80
CA ARG A 229 -7.16 4.37 0.36
C ARG A 229 -6.16 3.42 1.00
N SER A 230 -4.99 3.95 1.36
CA SER A 230 -3.93 3.18 1.99
C SER A 230 -3.16 4.07 2.96
N SER A 231 -2.90 3.56 4.16
CA SER A 231 -2.25 4.27 5.25
C SER A 231 -0.75 4.50 5.02
N SER A 232 -0.11 3.71 4.16
CA SER A 232 1.33 3.78 3.84
C SER A 232 1.65 3.21 2.46
N ALA A 233 2.84 3.52 1.93
CA ALA A 233 3.34 2.91 0.71
C ALA A 233 3.58 1.39 0.88
N GLY A 234 3.99 0.94 2.07
CA GLY A 234 4.12 -0.49 2.37
C GLY A 234 2.79 -1.22 2.36
N GLU A 235 1.74 -0.63 2.94
CA GLU A 235 0.38 -1.19 2.84
C GLU A 235 -0.07 -1.26 1.39
N SER A 236 0.16 -0.22 0.59
CA SER A 236 -0.21 -0.22 -0.84
C SER A 236 0.41 -1.40 -1.60
N ALA A 237 1.67 -1.74 -1.29
CA ALA A 237 2.36 -2.90 -1.85
C ALA A 237 1.68 -4.22 -1.44
N LEU A 238 1.49 -4.42 -0.13
CA LEU A 238 0.92 -5.65 0.43
C LEU A 238 -0.52 -5.85 -0.02
N HIS A 239 -1.32 -4.77 -0.05
CA HIS A 239 -2.69 -4.78 -0.53
C HIS A 239 -2.77 -5.21 -1.99
N PHE A 240 -1.92 -4.61 -2.85
CA PHE A 240 -1.83 -4.98 -4.25
C PHE A 240 -1.47 -6.47 -4.41
N LEU A 241 -0.41 -6.93 -3.76
CA LEU A 241 0.07 -8.31 -3.89
C LEU A 241 -0.92 -9.33 -3.31
N LEU A 242 -1.66 -8.97 -2.24
CA LEU A 242 -2.75 -9.79 -1.71
C LEU A 242 -3.91 -9.91 -2.71
N GLN A 243 -4.31 -8.80 -3.35
CA GLN A 243 -5.34 -8.82 -4.39
C GLN A 243 -4.94 -9.69 -5.59
N GLU A 244 -3.68 -9.60 -6.04
CA GLU A 244 -3.18 -10.47 -7.11
C GLU A 244 -3.22 -11.94 -6.71
N LYS A 245 -2.89 -12.26 -5.44
CA LYS A 245 -2.89 -13.63 -4.91
C LYS A 245 -4.29 -14.26 -4.84
N LEU A 246 -5.32 -13.47 -4.50
CA LEU A 246 -6.68 -13.98 -4.30
C LEU A 246 -7.37 -14.41 -5.61
N VAL A 247 -6.79 -14.12 -6.78
CA VAL A 247 -7.30 -14.60 -8.06
C VAL A 247 -6.80 -16.04 -8.30
N GLU A 248 -7.72 -17.01 -8.34
CA GLU A 248 -7.46 -18.47 -8.35
C GLU A 248 -6.47 -18.95 -9.43
N ASP A 249 -6.48 -18.32 -10.61
CA ASP A 249 -5.63 -18.69 -11.76
C ASP A 249 -4.17 -18.17 -11.65
N SER A 250 -3.83 -17.43 -10.60
CA SER A 250 -2.54 -16.74 -10.51
C SER A 250 -1.37 -17.63 -10.06
N GLN A 251 -1.60 -18.86 -9.59
CA GLN A 251 -0.56 -19.59 -8.81
C GLN A 251 0.80 -19.76 -9.52
N LEU A 252 0.84 -19.95 -10.85
CA LEU A 252 2.10 -20.23 -11.56
C LEU A 252 2.86 -18.98 -12.02
N PHE A 253 2.16 -17.87 -12.29
CA PHE A 253 2.77 -16.60 -12.71
C PHE A 253 2.26 -15.41 -11.89
N ARG A 254 2.03 -15.66 -10.59
CA ARG A 254 1.63 -14.65 -9.63
C ARG A 254 2.68 -13.54 -9.55
N VAL A 255 2.20 -12.33 -9.36
CA VAL A 255 3.07 -11.20 -8.97
C VAL A 255 3.48 -11.38 -7.51
N ASP A 256 4.77 -11.66 -7.30
CA ASP A 256 5.43 -11.79 -6.00
C ASP A 256 6.32 -10.58 -5.67
N TYR A 257 6.62 -9.76 -6.68
CA TYR A 257 7.45 -8.57 -6.59
C TYR A 257 6.77 -7.33 -7.20
N CYS A 258 6.90 -6.19 -6.53
CA CYS A 258 6.51 -4.90 -7.08
C CYS A 258 7.44 -3.77 -6.59
N GLU A 259 7.46 -2.67 -7.33
CA GLU A 259 8.00 -1.40 -6.86
C GLU A 259 6.88 -0.44 -6.50
N VAL A 260 6.97 0.23 -5.34
CA VAL A 260 6.02 1.28 -4.96
C VAL A 260 6.71 2.63 -4.97
N TYR A 261 6.24 3.51 -5.84
CA TYR A 261 6.73 4.88 -5.94
C TYR A 261 5.83 5.76 -5.07
N GLN A 262 6.40 6.26 -3.97
CA GLN A 262 5.72 7.25 -3.15
C GLN A 262 5.95 8.64 -3.73
N LEU A 263 4.87 9.33 -4.08
CA LEU A 263 4.86 10.64 -4.72
C LEU A 263 4.16 11.65 -3.81
N GLY A 264 4.68 12.88 -3.74
CA GLY A 264 4.08 13.93 -2.93
C GLY A 264 4.86 15.23 -2.96
N SER A 265 4.29 16.26 -2.33
CA SER A 265 4.96 17.56 -2.21
C SER A 265 6.17 17.50 -1.30
N GLN A 266 7.27 18.13 -1.73
CA GLN A 266 8.46 18.34 -0.93
C GLN A 266 8.28 19.65 -0.14
N PRO A 267 8.47 19.67 1.19
CA PRO A 267 8.24 20.87 2.01
C PRO A 267 9.12 22.08 1.65
N TRP A 268 10.26 21.87 0.99
CA TRP A 268 11.27 22.93 0.75
C TRP A 268 11.24 23.55 -0.65
N ASP A 269 10.47 23.01 -1.60
CA ASP A 269 10.35 23.58 -2.95
C ASP A 269 8.88 23.66 -3.37
N GLY A 270 8.28 24.83 -3.16
CA GLY A 270 6.90 25.12 -3.55
C GLY A 270 6.65 25.04 -5.06
N ASN A 271 7.69 25.08 -5.90
CA ASN A 271 7.58 24.96 -7.35
C ASN A 271 7.71 23.52 -7.85
N GLN A 272 8.17 22.57 -7.03
CA GLN A 272 8.33 21.14 -7.38
C GLN A 272 7.40 20.26 -6.54
N SER A 273 6.11 20.52 -6.65
CA SER A 273 5.10 20.02 -5.71
C SER A 273 4.87 18.50 -5.77
N TYR A 274 5.62 17.70 -6.55
CA TYR A 274 5.34 16.27 -6.73
C TYR A 274 6.57 15.44 -7.14
N LEU A 275 7.63 15.46 -6.32
CA LEU A 275 8.82 14.64 -6.57
C LEU A 275 8.65 13.20 -6.05
N LYS A 276 9.44 12.30 -6.63
CA LYS A 276 9.67 10.96 -6.09
C LYS A 276 10.25 11.09 -4.69
N GLN A 277 9.50 10.67 -3.68
CA GLN A 277 9.98 10.71 -2.31
C GLN A 277 10.82 9.47 -2.01
N VAL A 278 10.28 8.28 -2.31
CA VAL A 278 10.89 6.98 -2.02
C VAL A 278 10.45 5.94 -3.06
N VAL A 279 11.32 4.95 -3.33
CA VAL A 279 10.96 3.67 -3.96
C VAL A 279 11.05 2.58 -2.92
N HIS A 280 9.95 1.85 -2.72
CA HIS A 280 9.98 0.59 -1.99
C HIS A 280 10.05 -0.55 -3.00
N ARG A 281 11.05 -1.42 -2.86
CA ARG A 281 11.16 -2.67 -3.63
C ARG A 281 10.64 -3.79 -2.74
N VAL A 282 9.49 -4.35 -3.09
CA VAL A 282 8.74 -5.22 -2.19
C VAL A 282 8.63 -6.60 -2.81
N GLN A 283 9.26 -7.58 -2.17
CA GLN A 283 9.08 -9.00 -2.44
C GLN A 283 8.66 -9.65 -1.13
N VAL A 284 7.52 -10.34 -1.13
CA VAL A 284 6.95 -10.91 0.11
C VAL A 284 6.55 -12.36 -0.06
N SER A 285 6.72 -13.12 1.03
CA SER A 285 6.29 -14.51 1.11
C SER A 285 4.80 -14.61 1.41
N ASP A 286 4.24 -15.81 1.25
CA ASP A 286 2.85 -16.08 1.62
C ASP A 286 2.57 -15.93 3.11
N GLN A 287 3.57 -16.19 3.96
CA GLN A 287 3.46 -15.97 5.39
C GLN A 287 3.28 -14.47 5.71
N VAL A 288 4.06 -13.60 5.05
CA VAL A 288 3.95 -12.15 5.22
C VAL A 288 2.60 -11.63 4.73
N LEU A 289 2.13 -12.12 3.58
CA LEU A 289 0.79 -11.74 3.09
C LEU A 289 -0.33 -12.24 4.00
N GLY A 290 -0.21 -13.44 4.57
CA GLY A 290 -1.18 -13.95 5.53
C GLY A 290 -1.24 -13.09 6.81
N LEU A 291 -0.08 -12.66 7.33
CA LEU A 291 -0.03 -11.72 8.45
C LEU A 291 -0.64 -10.36 8.11
N TYR A 292 -0.38 -9.85 6.90
CA TYR A 292 -1.00 -8.61 6.43
C TYR A 292 -2.52 -8.74 6.28
N GLU A 293 -3.01 -9.85 5.71
CA GLU A 293 -4.44 -10.12 5.56
C GLU A 293 -5.15 -10.07 6.92
N ILE A 294 -4.58 -10.73 7.93
CA ILE A 294 -5.06 -10.68 9.32
C ILE A 294 -5.04 -9.24 9.85
N ALA A 295 -3.89 -8.54 9.75
CA ALA A 295 -3.75 -7.18 10.24
C ALA A 295 -4.74 -6.21 9.58
N SER A 296 -4.97 -6.33 8.27
CA SER A 296 -5.89 -5.48 7.50
C SER A 296 -7.36 -5.68 7.90
N ARG A 297 -7.75 -6.90 8.30
CA ARG A 297 -9.10 -7.20 8.81
C ARG A 297 -9.29 -6.65 10.22
N LEU A 298 -8.25 -6.71 11.05
CA LEU A 298 -8.28 -6.24 12.45
C LEU A 298 -8.14 -4.71 12.57
N LEU A 299 -7.52 -4.05 11.60
CA LEU A 299 -7.23 -2.62 11.60
C LEU A 299 -7.83 -1.92 10.37
N PRO A 300 -9.13 -2.12 10.06
CA PRO A 300 -9.71 -1.58 8.84
C PRO A 300 -9.82 -0.05 8.92
N PRO A 301 -9.79 0.64 7.76
CA PRO A 301 -10.12 2.05 7.73
C PRO A 301 -11.58 2.26 8.19
N ARG A 302 -11.84 3.36 8.89
CA ARG A 302 -13.14 3.62 9.54
C ARG A 302 -13.75 4.94 9.08
N VAL A 303 -15.04 4.95 8.81
CA VAL A 303 -15.77 6.20 8.56
C VAL A 303 -15.89 6.98 9.86
N LYS A 304 -15.40 8.23 9.88
CA LYS A 304 -15.52 9.16 11.01
C LYS A 304 -16.21 10.45 10.58
N LEU A 305 -16.96 11.05 11.50
CA LEU A 305 -17.50 12.40 11.34
C LEU A 305 -16.38 13.43 11.44
N ARG A 306 -16.45 14.49 10.62
CA ARG A 306 -15.57 15.65 10.75
C ARG A 306 -15.96 16.47 11.97
N GLN A 307 -14.98 17.18 12.54
CA GLN A 307 -15.18 17.98 13.76
C GLN A 307 -16.15 19.16 13.54
N ASP A 308 -16.31 19.62 12.30
CA ASP A 308 -17.24 20.68 11.90
C ASP A 308 -18.68 20.18 11.73
N GLY A 309 -18.95 18.88 11.91
CA GLY A 309 -20.25 18.25 11.71
C GLY A 309 -20.67 18.14 10.23
N ASN A 310 -19.93 18.74 9.31
CA ASN A 310 -20.26 18.82 7.88
C ASN A 310 -19.50 17.76 7.08
N GLY A 311 -19.88 16.51 7.34
CA GLY A 311 -19.51 15.37 6.51
C GLY A 311 -18.66 14.32 7.21
N THR A 312 -18.37 13.27 6.45
CA THR A 312 -17.57 12.13 6.87
C THR A 312 -16.22 12.12 6.17
N TRP A 313 -15.28 11.38 6.74
CA TRP A 313 -14.01 11.07 6.12
C TRP A 313 -13.56 9.66 6.52
N LEU A 314 -12.71 9.05 5.69
CA LEU A 314 -12.17 7.73 5.97
C LEU A 314 -10.88 7.86 6.81
N ALA A 315 -10.96 7.44 8.06
CA ALA A 315 -9.83 7.41 8.98
C ALA A 315 -9.04 6.11 8.83
N GLU A 316 -7.84 6.22 8.29
CA GLU A 316 -6.89 5.12 8.12
C GLU A 316 -6.16 4.79 9.43
N SER A 317 -5.83 3.52 9.64
CA SER A 317 -5.09 3.08 10.84
C SER A 317 -3.60 3.36 10.72
N LYS A 318 -3.07 4.17 11.64
CA LYS A 318 -1.62 4.38 11.77
C LYS A 318 -0.87 3.13 12.22
N VAL A 319 -1.56 2.23 12.92
CA VAL A 319 -1.00 0.95 13.35
C VAL A 319 -0.82 0.03 12.13
N LEU A 320 -1.81 -0.02 11.23
CA LEU A 320 -1.69 -0.81 10.00
C LEU A 320 -0.56 -0.32 9.10
N ALA A 321 -0.38 1.01 8.98
CA ALA A 321 0.77 1.60 8.28
C ALA A 321 2.10 1.07 8.83
N TRP A 322 2.28 1.19 10.14
CA TRP A 322 3.50 0.77 10.83
C TRP A 322 3.77 -0.73 10.70
N ILE A 323 2.74 -1.57 10.87
CA ILE A 323 2.85 -3.02 10.66
C ILE A 323 3.25 -3.32 9.23
N SER A 324 2.61 -2.68 8.25
CA SER A 324 2.86 -2.92 6.83
C SER A 324 4.29 -2.54 6.43
N ASP A 325 4.79 -1.41 6.93
CA ASP A 325 6.16 -0.95 6.69
C ASP A 325 7.21 -1.92 7.29
N ASN A 326 6.93 -2.51 8.47
CA ASN A 326 7.77 -3.56 9.05
C ASN A 326 7.76 -4.84 8.22
N LEU A 327 6.58 -5.25 7.76
CA LEU A 327 6.39 -6.47 6.97
C LEU A 327 7.14 -6.41 5.63
N ILE A 328 7.07 -5.29 4.90
CA ILE A 328 7.82 -5.12 3.64
C ILE A 328 9.34 -5.02 3.87
N ALA A 329 9.77 -4.62 5.06
CA ALA A 329 11.18 -4.58 5.44
C ALA A 329 11.70 -5.94 5.96
N ASN A 330 10.88 -6.99 5.90
CA ASN A 330 11.17 -8.32 6.44
C ASN A 330 11.56 -8.28 7.93
N GLN A 331 10.92 -7.39 8.69
CA GLN A 331 11.07 -7.28 10.14
C GLN A 331 9.88 -7.92 10.84
N ALA A 332 10.02 -8.24 12.13
CA ALA A 332 8.87 -8.65 12.93
C ALA A 332 7.83 -7.53 12.91
N TRP A 333 6.54 -7.89 12.82
CA TRP A 333 5.45 -6.92 12.65
C TRP A 333 5.42 -5.85 13.76
N TYR A 334 5.91 -6.20 14.95
CA TYR A 334 5.96 -5.33 16.13
C TYR A 334 7.28 -4.51 16.26
N SER A 335 8.17 -4.56 15.27
CA SER A 335 9.48 -3.88 15.34
C SER A 335 9.33 -2.36 15.43
N GLY A 336 10.11 -1.72 16.30
CA GLY A 336 10.04 -0.27 16.49
C GLY A 336 8.83 0.22 17.28
N PHE A 337 8.07 -0.67 17.94
CA PHE A 337 6.88 -0.30 18.72
C PHE A 337 7.17 0.81 19.75
N PHE A 338 8.37 0.82 20.34
CA PHE A 338 8.81 1.87 21.25
C PHE A 338 8.67 3.28 20.64
N GLU A 339 9.29 3.50 19.48
CA GLU A 339 9.30 4.82 18.82
C GLU A 339 7.91 5.14 18.27
N PHE A 340 7.23 4.13 17.71
CA PHE A 340 5.87 4.28 17.22
C PHE A 340 4.92 4.77 18.32
N ARG A 341 4.93 4.12 19.49
CA ARG A 341 4.06 4.48 20.62
C ARG A 341 4.34 5.88 21.17
N LYS A 342 5.61 6.32 21.14
CA LYS A 342 6.02 7.66 21.58
C LYS A 342 5.48 8.75 20.64
N ALA A 343 5.48 8.49 19.33
CA ALA A 343 5.03 9.45 18.32
C ALA A 343 3.52 9.41 18.07
N THR A 344 2.87 8.27 18.34
CA THR A 344 1.50 8.00 17.87
C THR A 344 0.57 7.55 19.00
N PRO A 345 -0.56 8.26 19.22
CA PRO A 345 -1.61 7.75 20.09
C PRO A 345 -2.26 6.52 19.46
N ILE A 346 -2.39 5.44 20.23
CA ILE A 346 -3.10 4.23 19.85
C ILE A 346 -4.55 4.38 20.32
N TYR A 347 -5.48 4.36 19.37
CA TYR A 347 -6.91 4.41 19.68
C TYR A 347 -7.40 3.08 20.27
N PRO A 348 -8.45 3.07 21.11
CA PRO A 348 -8.96 1.85 21.75
C PRO A 348 -9.26 0.71 20.77
N GLU A 349 -9.78 1.04 19.59
CA GLU A 349 -10.14 0.07 18.57
C GLU A 349 -8.89 -0.52 17.88
N ASP A 350 -7.88 0.30 17.59
CA ASP A 350 -6.59 -0.17 17.05
C ASP A 350 -5.83 -1.02 18.08
N ARG A 351 -6.00 -0.70 19.37
CA ARG A 351 -5.49 -1.52 20.47
C ARG A 351 -6.13 -2.91 20.48
N ARG A 352 -7.43 -3.04 20.20
CA ARG A 352 -8.08 -4.38 20.07
C ARG A 352 -7.44 -5.20 18.96
N GLY A 353 -7.20 -4.58 17.80
CA GLY A 353 -6.49 -5.23 16.71
C GLY A 353 -5.07 -5.66 17.11
N LEU A 354 -4.33 -4.81 17.81
CA LEU A 354 -2.99 -5.16 18.34
C LEU A 354 -3.02 -6.32 19.32
N ILE A 355 -4.07 -6.46 20.13
CA ILE A 355 -4.21 -7.59 21.04
C ILE A 355 -4.31 -8.88 20.23
N VAL A 356 -5.22 -8.97 19.27
CA VAL A 356 -5.38 -10.19 18.46
C VAL A 356 -4.10 -10.49 17.65
N MET A 357 -3.41 -9.46 17.16
CA MET A 357 -2.12 -9.64 16.49
C MET A 357 -1.04 -10.32 17.36
N THR A 358 -1.15 -10.27 18.70
CA THR A 358 -0.20 -10.94 19.58
C THR A 358 -0.31 -12.47 19.55
N GLU A 359 -1.39 -13.03 19.00
CA GLU A 359 -1.54 -14.47 18.75
C GLU A 359 -0.63 -14.98 17.62
N HIS A 360 -0.04 -14.06 16.85
CA HIS A 360 0.86 -14.36 15.74
C HIS A 360 2.34 -14.11 16.08
N LEU A 361 2.69 -14.14 17.36
CA LEU A 361 4.08 -14.15 17.81
C LEU A 361 4.71 -15.54 17.60
N THR A 362 6.02 -15.57 17.39
CA THR A 362 6.76 -16.84 17.37
C THR A 362 6.79 -17.46 18.78
N PRO A 363 7.06 -18.78 18.92
CA PRO A 363 7.10 -19.43 20.22
C PRO A 363 8.04 -18.77 21.24
N ASP A 364 9.22 -18.32 20.82
CA ASP A 364 10.17 -17.65 21.71
C ASP A 364 9.70 -16.24 22.12
N GLU A 365 9.09 -15.50 21.19
CA GLU A 365 8.51 -14.19 21.47
C GLU A 365 7.34 -14.32 22.45
N GLN A 366 6.49 -15.34 22.29
CA GLN A 366 5.35 -15.59 23.17
C GLN A 366 5.80 -15.80 24.63
N VAL A 367 6.90 -16.53 24.84
CA VAL A 367 7.43 -16.78 26.19
C VAL A 367 7.83 -15.49 26.89
N LEU A 368 8.52 -14.58 26.20
CA LEU A 368 8.84 -13.27 26.77
C LEU A 368 7.57 -12.43 26.99
N PHE A 369 6.68 -12.40 26.01
CA PHE A 369 5.44 -11.64 26.06
C PHE A 369 4.58 -12.03 27.28
N ASP A 370 4.35 -13.33 27.50
CA ASP A 370 3.55 -13.85 28.61
C ASP A 370 4.23 -13.60 29.96
N ALA A 371 5.56 -13.74 30.03
CA ALA A 371 6.33 -13.45 31.23
C ALA A 371 6.15 -11.98 31.65
N VAL A 372 6.24 -11.05 30.67
CA VAL A 372 6.05 -9.60 30.87
C VAL A 372 4.61 -9.26 31.25
N GLN A 373 3.60 -9.78 30.54
CA GLN A 373 2.19 -9.54 30.89
C GLN A 373 1.87 -10.04 32.29
N GLY A 374 2.37 -11.23 32.65
CA GLY A 374 2.20 -11.78 33.99
C GLY A 374 2.87 -10.92 35.07
N ALA A 375 4.06 -10.40 34.81
CA ALA A 375 4.77 -9.52 35.74
C ALA A 375 4.07 -8.17 35.88
N PHE A 376 3.60 -7.59 34.77
CA PHE A 376 2.83 -6.37 34.77
C PHE A 376 1.49 -6.51 35.53
N SER A 377 0.82 -7.66 35.39
CA SER A 377 -0.37 -8.01 36.18
C SER A 377 -0.09 -8.04 37.69
N ALA A 378 1.05 -8.62 38.10
CA ALA A 378 1.47 -8.62 39.51
C ALA A 378 1.78 -7.20 40.02
N TYR A 379 2.51 -6.41 39.22
CA TYR A 379 2.77 -5.01 39.53
C TYR A 379 1.48 -4.19 39.70
N LEU A 380 0.52 -4.31 38.79
CA LEU A 380 -0.76 -3.60 38.87
C LEU A 380 -1.54 -3.98 40.13
N ARG A 381 -1.56 -5.27 40.51
CA ARG A 381 -2.20 -5.70 41.76
C ARG A 381 -1.59 -5.04 42.99
N ASP A 382 -0.27 -4.95 43.06
CA ASP A 382 0.44 -4.29 44.16
C ASP A 382 0.10 -2.79 44.21
N GLN A 383 0.03 -2.12 43.05
CA GLN A 383 -0.34 -0.71 42.97
C GLN A 383 -1.80 -0.45 43.36
N ILE A 384 -2.74 -1.33 42.96
CA ILE A 384 -4.15 -1.26 43.38
C ILE A 384 -4.24 -1.39 44.91
N GLN A 385 -3.53 -2.34 45.52
CA GLN A 385 -3.52 -2.51 46.97
C GLN A 385 -2.97 -1.28 47.68
N GLN A 386 -1.91 -0.66 47.16
CA GLN A 386 -1.34 0.57 47.70
C GLN A 386 -2.29 1.77 47.58
N ALA A 387 -2.94 1.93 46.43
CA ALA A 387 -3.92 3.00 46.19
C ALA A 387 -5.12 2.86 47.15
N ASN A 388 -5.64 1.64 47.30
CA ASN A 388 -6.73 1.34 48.24
C ASN A 388 -6.34 1.64 49.70
N ARG A 389 -5.12 1.29 50.13
CA ARG A 389 -4.61 1.63 51.47
C ARG A 389 -4.48 3.14 51.69
N GLN A 390 -4.27 3.91 50.63
CA GLN A 390 -4.14 5.37 50.65
C GLN A 390 -5.48 6.09 50.39
N GLY A 391 -6.58 5.35 50.23
CA GLY A 391 -7.91 5.92 49.98
C GLY A 391 -8.05 6.66 48.65
N ARG A 392 -7.18 6.40 47.68
CA ARG A 392 -7.20 7.06 46.35
C ARG A 392 -7.48 6.07 45.24
N PRO A 393 -8.20 6.47 44.16
CA PRO A 393 -8.30 5.65 42.97
C PRO A 393 -6.92 5.51 42.29
N LEU A 394 -6.69 4.37 41.65
CA LEU A 394 -5.46 4.14 40.89
C LEU A 394 -5.47 4.98 39.61
N ASP A 395 -4.42 5.78 39.41
CA ASP A 395 -4.13 6.37 38.10
C ASP A 395 -3.41 5.33 37.23
N TYR A 396 -4.17 4.63 36.40
CA TYR A 396 -3.65 3.60 35.51
C TYR A 396 -2.63 4.14 34.50
N GLY A 397 -2.84 5.36 34.00
CA GLY A 397 -1.94 6.01 33.05
C GLY A 397 -0.57 6.24 33.68
N GLN A 398 -0.55 6.94 34.82
CA GLN A 398 0.69 7.25 35.54
C GLN A 398 1.46 5.97 35.94
N VAL A 399 0.75 4.94 36.40
CA VAL A 399 1.35 3.69 36.87
C VAL A 399 1.95 2.89 35.72
N THR A 400 1.29 2.90 34.55
CA THR A 400 1.79 2.28 33.32
C THR A 400 3.01 3.03 32.79
N ASP A 401 2.97 4.36 32.76
CA ASP A 401 4.07 5.21 32.30
C ASP A 401 5.35 5.01 33.12
N LYS A 402 5.24 4.74 34.43
CA LYS A 402 6.40 4.41 35.28
C LYS A 402 7.11 3.13 34.83
N VAL A 403 6.35 2.09 34.46
CA VAL A 403 6.91 0.82 34.00
C VAL A 403 7.51 0.99 32.61
N ILE A 404 6.78 1.67 31.73
CA ILE A 404 7.24 2.02 30.39
C ILE A 404 8.58 2.78 30.49
N TYR A 405 8.66 3.84 31.31
CA TYR A 405 9.89 4.61 31.48
C TYR A 405 11.06 3.76 31.99
N ARG A 406 10.82 2.86 32.96
CA ARG A 406 11.84 1.94 33.49
C ARG A 406 12.43 1.04 32.41
N LEU A 407 11.60 0.55 31.48
CA LEU A 407 12.00 -0.39 30.44
C LEU A 407 12.45 0.29 29.14
N GLN A 408 12.17 1.59 28.97
CA GLN A 408 12.61 2.40 27.83
C GLN A 408 13.98 3.04 28.03
N ARG A 409 14.34 3.39 29.28
CA ARG A 409 15.61 4.06 29.60
C ARG A 409 16.87 3.31 29.15
N PRO A 410 16.94 1.97 29.23
CA PRO A 410 18.13 1.23 28.81
C PRO A 410 18.54 1.51 27.36
N SER A 411 19.80 1.87 27.16
CA SER A 411 20.39 2.17 25.84
C SER A 411 21.29 1.05 25.33
N THR A 412 21.63 0.09 26.18
CA THR A 412 22.45 -1.09 25.83
C THR A 412 21.71 -2.39 26.12
N GLN A 413 22.16 -3.47 25.48
CA GLN A 413 21.63 -4.82 25.72
C GLN A 413 21.74 -5.23 27.19
N GLN A 414 22.88 -4.94 27.84
CA GLN A 414 23.12 -5.28 29.24
C GLN A 414 22.19 -4.50 30.17
N GLU A 415 22.04 -3.19 29.97
CA GLU A 415 21.13 -2.38 30.76
C GLU A 415 19.68 -2.86 30.61
N PHE A 416 19.27 -3.23 29.39
CA PHE A 416 17.91 -3.69 29.14
C PHE A 416 17.67 -5.06 29.77
N ALA A 417 18.61 -5.98 29.62
CA ALA A 417 18.57 -7.30 30.26
C ALA A 417 18.45 -7.16 31.79
N THR A 418 19.28 -6.32 32.41
CA THR A 418 19.22 -6.07 33.86
C THR A 418 17.87 -5.49 34.25
N ALA A 419 17.38 -4.45 33.57
CA ALA A 419 16.09 -3.83 33.88
C ALA A 419 14.92 -4.82 33.75
N LEU A 420 14.93 -5.67 32.71
CA LEU A 420 13.92 -6.69 32.47
C LEU A 420 13.98 -7.78 33.55
N VAL A 421 15.17 -8.32 33.84
CA VAL A 421 15.35 -9.35 34.88
C VAL A 421 14.93 -8.83 36.25
N ASP A 422 15.28 -7.59 36.59
CA ASP A 422 14.86 -6.96 37.84
C ASP A 422 13.35 -6.83 37.91
N PHE A 423 12.70 -6.44 36.81
CA PHE A 423 11.24 -6.32 36.73
C PHE A 423 10.55 -7.67 36.90
N LEU A 424 10.99 -8.70 36.16
CA LEU A 424 10.43 -10.06 36.25
C LEU A 424 10.67 -10.72 37.62
N SER A 425 11.81 -10.42 38.26
CA SER A 425 12.17 -10.96 39.57
C SER A 425 11.39 -10.31 40.71
N GLN A 426 11.14 -9.01 40.60
CA GLN A 426 10.35 -8.23 41.56
C GLN A 426 8.86 -8.59 41.47
N PHE A 427 8.33 -8.75 40.25
CA PHE A 427 6.92 -9.02 40.00
C PHE A 427 6.74 -10.42 39.40
N ARG A 428 6.87 -11.45 40.25
CA ARG A 428 6.89 -12.84 39.81
C ARG A 428 5.53 -13.29 39.27
N SER A 429 5.55 -13.90 38.09
CA SER A 429 4.37 -14.49 37.44
C SER A 429 4.54 -15.99 37.24
N LYS A 430 3.42 -16.71 37.05
CA LYS A 430 3.47 -18.14 36.71
C LYS A 430 4.11 -18.36 35.33
N ALA A 431 3.82 -17.49 34.37
CA ALA A 431 4.35 -17.53 33.01
C ALA A 431 5.88 -17.34 32.94
N ALA A 432 6.46 -16.59 33.88
CA ALA A 432 7.92 -16.41 33.97
C ALA A 432 8.64 -17.60 34.65
N ARG A 433 7.92 -18.58 35.20
CA ARG A 433 8.53 -19.68 35.96
C ARG A 433 9.21 -20.67 35.00
N ALA A 434 10.50 -20.93 35.22
CA ALA A 434 11.36 -21.77 34.38
C ALA A 434 11.68 -21.22 32.97
N SER A 435 11.06 -20.12 32.55
CA SER A 435 11.31 -19.46 31.26
C SER A 435 12.60 -18.61 31.23
N GLY A 436 13.25 -18.40 32.38
CA GLY A 436 14.42 -17.53 32.53
C GLY A 436 15.58 -17.85 31.57
N PRO A 437 16.04 -19.11 31.47
CA PRO A 437 17.08 -19.48 30.51
C PRO A 437 16.68 -19.20 29.06
N GLN A 438 15.45 -19.53 28.66
CA GLN A 438 14.98 -19.29 27.29
C GLN A 438 14.94 -17.80 26.95
N ILE A 439 14.38 -16.97 27.83
CA ILE A 439 14.35 -15.51 27.68
C ILE A 439 15.77 -14.95 27.60
N PHE A 440 16.67 -15.42 28.48
CA PHE A 440 18.07 -14.98 28.49
C PHE A 440 18.77 -15.33 27.17
N TRP A 441 18.67 -16.57 26.71
CA TRP A 441 19.26 -17.03 25.46
C TRP A 441 18.75 -16.22 24.26
N TRP A 442 17.43 -16.03 24.14
CA TRP A 442 16.83 -15.29 23.04
C TRP A 442 17.26 -13.81 23.01
N LEU A 443 17.32 -13.17 24.17
CA LEU A 443 17.72 -11.76 24.31
C LEU A 443 19.19 -11.52 23.95
N HIS A 444 20.05 -12.52 24.14
CA HIS A 444 21.49 -12.43 23.88
C HIS A 444 21.91 -12.79 22.44
N GLN A 445 20.96 -13.20 21.59
CA GLN A 445 21.20 -13.29 20.15
C GLN A 445 21.38 -11.89 19.54
N GLU A 446 22.15 -11.79 18.44
CA GLU A 446 22.47 -10.51 17.82
C GLU A 446 21.19 -9.70 17.49
N ALA A 447 21.20 -8.41 17.87
CA ALA A 447 20.11 -7.45 17.66
C ALA A 447 18.74 -7.74 18.32
N ASN A 448 18.55 -8.87 19.01
CA ASN A 448 17.25 -9.22 19.60
C ASN A 448 16.87 -8.36 20.81
N TRP A 449 17.80 -7.71 21.50
CA TRP A 449 17.46 -6.86 22.65
C TRP A 449 16.53 -5.69 22.28
N ARG A 450 16.64 -5.14 21.07
CA ARG A 450 15.73 -4.09 20.58
C ARG A 450 14.32 -4.64 20.34
N LYS A 451 14.24 -5.83 19.71
CA LYS A 451 12.98 -6.56 19.55
C LYS A 451 12.36 -6.91 20.89
N ALA A 452 13.16 -7.38 21.84
CA ALA A 452 12.73 -7.67 23.21
C ALA A 452 12.16 -6.43 23.91
N ARG A 453 12.78 -5.26 23.73
CA ARG A 453 12.26 -3.98 24.23
C ARG A 453 10.92 -3.64 23.60
N ASP A 454 10.81 -3.70 22.27
CA ASP A 454 9.56 -3.41 21.57
C ASP A 454 8.44 -4.38 21.99
N LEU A 455 8.75 -5.66 22.11
CA LEU A 455 7.82 -6.71 22.54
C LEU A 455 7.39 -6.55 24.00
N THR A 456 8.31 -6.15 24.89
CA THR A 456 8.00 -5.86 26.30
C THR A 456 7.03 -4.68 26.41
N LEU A 457 7.25 -3.63 25.64
CA LEU A 457 6.36 -2.47 25.61
C LEU A 457 5.02 -2.80 24.97
N LEU A 458 5.01 -3.63 23.92
CA LEU A 458 3.80 -4.14 23.30
C LEU A 458 2.97 -4.92 24.33
N ALA A 459 3.59 -5.84 25.07
CA ALA A 459 2.94 -6.64 26.12
C ALA A 459 2.24 -5.79 27.17
N ILE A 460 2.88 -4.69 27.59
CA ILE A 460 2.29 -3.72 28.53
C ILE A 460 1.12 -2.97 27.87
N ALA A 461 1.28 -2.52 26.62
CA ALA A 461 0.25 -1.76 25.92
C ALA A 461 -1.01 -2.60 25.62
N THR A 462 -0.85 -3.88 25.32
CA THR A 462 -1.92 -4.83 24.99
C THR A 462 -2.45 -5.60 26.21
N TYR A 463 -1.97 -5.31 27.42
CA TYR A 463 -2.43 -6.00 28.63
C TYR A 463 -3.93 -5.84 28.87
N LYS A 464 -4.68 -6.95 28.83
CA LYS A 464 -6.09 -6.99 29.22
C LYS A 464 -6.20 -7.15 30.74
N GLY A 465 -6.92 -6.23 31.39
CA GLY A 465 -7.39 -6.48 32.75
C GLY A 465 -8.38 -7.65 32.76
N LYS A 466 -8.59 -8.31 33.90
CA LYS A 466 -9.64 -9.35 34.03
C LYS A 466 -11.06 -8.76 34.08
N SER A 467 -11.39 -7.80 33.22
CA SER A 467 -12.74 -7.27 33.07
C SER A 467 -13.44 -8.01 31.93
N LYS A 468 -14.42 -8.85 32.28
CA LYS A 468 -15.21 -9.69 31.35
C LYS A 468 -15.88 -8.90 30.21
N GLU A 469 -16.05 -7.59 30.35
CA GLU A 469 -16.71 -6.74 29.35
C GLU A 469 -15.89 -6.56 28.05
N GLU A 470 -14.55 -6.64 28.11
CA GLU A 470 -13.71 -6.53 26.90
C GLU A 470 -13.58 -7.85 26.12
N GLU A 471 -13.78 -9.01 26.76
CA GLU A 471 -13.72 -10.33 26.11
C GLU A 471 -14.97 -10.61 25.25
N ILE A 472 -16.16 -10.26 25.76
CA ILE A 472 -17.45 -10.55 25.11
C ILE A 472 -17.60 -9.74 23.79
N VAL A 473 -17.13 -8.50 23.75
CA VAL A 473 -17.24 -7.63 22.57
C VAL A 473 -16.33 -8.08 21.43
N ILE A 474 -15.15 -8.65 21.75
CA ILE A 474 -14.20 -9.15 20.74
C ILE A 474 -14.66 -10.48 20.15
N GLU A 475 -15.23 -11.37 20.96
CA GLU A 475 -15.76 -12.65 20.49
C GLU A 475 -16.98 -12.48 19.58
N GLN A 476 -17.86 -11.50 19.84
CA GLN A 476 -19.05 -11.24 19.02
C GLN A 476 -18.73 -10.67 17.63
N GLU A 477 -17.73 -9.79 17.50
CA GLU A 477 -17.34 -9.22 16.20
C GLU A 477 -16.59 -10.21 15.29
N LEU A 478 -15.92 -11.22 15.87
CA LEU A 478 -15.25 -12.29 15.12
C LEU A 478 -16.24 -13.29 14.51
N THR A 479 -17.45 -13.41 15.07
CA THR A 479 -18.52 -14.31 14.58
C THR A 479 -19.57 -13.61 13.71
N GLU A 480 -19.72 -12.28 13.78
CA GLU A 480 -20.78 -11.55 13.07
C GLU A 480 -20.39 -10.94 11.70
N GLN A 481 -19.19 -11.19 11.16
CA GLN A 481 -18.91 -10.79 9.77
C GLN A 481 -19.36 -11.90 8.80
N PRO A 482 -20.36 -11.65 7.93
CA PRO A 482 -20.69 -12.60 6.88
C PRO A 482 -19.46 -12.75 5.99
N ILE A 483 -19.12 -13.99 5.66
CA ILE A 483 -18.38 -14.30 4.46
C ILE A 483 -19.22 -13.68 3.33
N GLU A 484 -18.73 -12.62 2.68
CA GLU A 484 -19.30 -12.17 1.41
C GLU A 484 -19.21 -13.36 0.44
N GLU A 485 -20.26 -14.18 0.41
CA GLU A 485 -20.56 -15.00 -0.74
C GLU A 485 -20.66 -14.03 -1.91
N THR A 486 -19.68 -14.10 -2.80
CA THR A 486 -19.73 -13.47 -4.12
C THR A 486 -21.03 -13.90 -4.79
N ALA A 487 -22.05 -13.06 -4.66
CA ALA A 487 -23.33 -13.24 -5.30
C ALA A 487 -23.08 -13.09 -6.80
N ASN A 488 -23.06 -14.23 -7.50
CA ASN A 488 -23.39 -14.31 -8.91
C ASN A 488 -24.74 -13.62 -9.11
N VAL A 489 -24.72 -12.41 -9.65
CA VAL A 489 -25.88 -11.79 -10.28
C VAL A 489 -25.52 -11.58 -11.74
N LEU A 490 -26.35 -12.21 -12.57
CA LEU A 490 -26.30 -12.39 -14.03
C LEU A 490 -25.85 -11.18 -14.86
#